data_AF-A0A6P4I809-F1
#
_entry.id   AF-A0A6P4I809-F1
#
_cell.length_a   1.000
_cell.length_b   1.000
_cell.length_c   1.000
_cell.angle_alpha   90.00
_cell.angle_beta   90.00
_cell.angle_gamma   90.00
#
_symmetry.space_group_name_H-M   'P 1'
#
loop_
_entity.id
_entity.type
_entity.pdbx_description
1 polymer ?
#
loop_
_entity_poly.entity_id
_entity_poly.type
_entity_poly.pdbx_seq_one_letter_code
_entity_poly.pdbx_strand_id
1 'polypeptide(L)'
;MESITQENNKSSSVSANSPVINISGKVEPKQSPTRGKKKPVSAPPPPEPVIAVAPKINPATFPVISSRILLKADVPPAAVPRINPSDFDQYLCFLCLDKPATRKRVYHMYLSNEKDLERDTERVRKMYDNKKDLKIVDRTFMVTLCARSLCHRVQKKLTDVAWNKQKNIFETDWIGERDVWNLSERIYKLQYEELAKFFNYIKFLSATNS
;
A
#
# COMPACT_ATOMS: atom_id res chain seq x y z
N MET A 1 -21.47 62.35 -6.43
CA MET A 1 -20.76 62.41 -5.14
C MET A 1 -20.81 60.99 -4.56
N GLU A 2 -20.04 60.05 -5.11
CA GLU A 2 -18.60 59.86 -4.88
C GLU A 2 -18.24 59.81 -3.40
N SER A 3 -17.91 58.61 -2.93
CA SER A 3 -16.90 58.34 -1.90
C SER A 3 -16.52 56.87 -2.01
N ILE A 4 -15.47 56.63 -2.80
CA ILE A 4 -14.75 55.38 -2.93
C ILE A 4 -13.80 55.30 -1.73
N THR A 5 -13.85 54.22 -0.95
CA THR A 5 -12.76 53.89 -0.02
C THR A 5 -12.12 52.59 -0.51
N GLN A 6 -10.96 52.75 -1.14
CA GLN A 6 -9.99 51.70 -1.43
C GLN A 6 -9.29 51.28 -0.13
N GLU A 7 -9.17 49.97 0.13
CA GLU A 7 -8.10 49.44 1.00
C GLU A 7 -7.37 48.28 0.31
N ASN A 8 -6.25 48.67 -0.30
CA ASN A 8 -4.97 47.97 -0.49
C ASN A 8 -4.93 46.44 -0.30
N ASN A 9 -5.03 45.72 -1.42
CA ASN A 9 -4.37 44.43 -1.62
C ASN A 9 -2.85 44.61 -1.57
N LYS A 10 -2.24 44.34 -0.41
CA LYS A 10 -0.79 44.19 -0.30
C LYS A 10 -0.42 42.75 -0.67
N SER A 11 -0.28 42.50 -1.97
CA SER A 11 0.37 41.30 -2.50
C SER A 11 1.85 41.31 -2.07
N SER A 12 2.18 40.60 -0.99
CA SER A 12 3.58 40.30 -0.69
C SER A 12 4.06 39.28 -1.71
N SER A 13 4.78 39.76 -2.72
CA SER A 13 5.52 38.95 -3.67
C SER A 13 6.49 38.05 -2.92
N VAL A 14 6.25 36.75 -2.95
CA VAL A 14 7.21 35.73 -2.55
C VAL A 14 8.42 35.87 -3.47
N SER A 15 9.53 36.39 -2.95
CA SER A 15 10.80 36.35 -3.69
C SER A 15 11.24 34.89 -3.76
N ALA A 16 11.15 34.30 -4.94
CA ALA A 16 11.72 33.01 -5.26
C ALA A 16 13.26 33.09 -5.18
N ASN A 17 13.80 33.02 -3.97
CA ASN A 17 15.22 32.76 -3.77
C ASN A 17 15.43 31.25 -3.74
N SER A 18 15.47 30.65 -4.93
CA SER A 18 16.03 29.30 -5.11
C SER A 18 17.50 29.33 -4.68
N PRO A 19 17.96 28.46 -3.75
CA PRO A 19 19.38 28.39 -3.46
C PRO A 19 20.09 27.73 -4.65
N VAL A 20 20.82 28.54 -5.41
CA VAL A 20 21.80 28.07 -6.39
C VAL A 20 22.88 27.32 -5.60
N ILE A 21 22.98 26.01 -5.81
CA ILE A 21 24.01 25.17 -5.21
C ILE A 21 25.33 25.51 -5.90
N ASN A 22 26.21 26.25 -5.21
CA ASN A 22 27.59 26.44 -5.64
C ASN A 22 28.35 25.12 -5.46
N ILE A 23 28.43 24.33 -6.53
CA ILE A 23 29.33 23.19 -6.65
C ILE A 23 30.71 23.71 -7.02
N SER A 24 31.47 24.18 -6.02
CA SER A 24 32.93 24.27 -6.15
C SER A 24 33.54 24.32 -4.75
N GLY A 25 34.28 23.27 -4.40
CA GLY A 25 34.88 23.11 -3.09
C GLY A 25 35.88 24.23 -2.77
N LYS A 26 35.59 24.97 -1.70
CA LYS A 26 36.54 25.61 -0.78
C LYS A 26 35.73 26.10 0.43
N VAL A 27 35.82 25.39 1.55
CA VAL A 27 35.22 25.81 2.83
C VAL A 27 36.22 26.73 3.52
N GLU A 28 35.92 28.02 3.60
CA GLU A 28 36.63 28.94 4.50
C GLU A 28 36.00 28.92 5.90
N PRO A 29 36.81 28.86 6.97
CA PRO A 29 36.29 28.81 8.33
C PRO A 29 35.91 30.21 8.80
N LYS A 30 34.64 30.44 9.13
CA LYS A 30 34.20 31.67 9.80
C LYS A 30 34.57 31.63 11.27
N GLN A 31 35.44 32.56 11.64
CA GLN A 31 35.86 32.91 12.99
C GLN A 31 34.67 33.27 13.89
N SER A 32 34.75 32.83 15.15
CA SER A 32 33.90 33.27 16.25
C SER A 32 34.41 34.58 16.86
N PRO A 33 33.53 35.46 17.37
CA PRO A 33 33.92 36.40 18.40
C PRO A 33 33.30 36.02 19.75
N THR A 34 34.14 36.09 20.78
CA THR A 34 33.82 35.85 22.18
C THR A 34 33.26 37.12 22.84
N ARG A 35 32.36 36.90 23.81
CA ARG A 35 32.23 37.60 25.11
C ARG A 35 31.16 38.69 25.27
N GLY A 36 30.21 38.43 26.18
CA GLY A 36 29.37 39.45 26.82
C GLY A 36 28.32 38.85 27.76
N LYS A 37 28.66 38.68 29.05
CA LYS A 37 27.72 38.26 30.10
C LYS A 37 26.56 39.27 30.23
N LYS A 38 25.32 38.76 30.31
CA LYS A 38 24.24 39.23 31.22
C LYS A 38 23.13 38.15 31.22
N LYS A 39 22.85 37.57 32.40
CA LYS A 39 21.66 36.73 32.64
C LYS A 39 20.43 37.65 32.71
N PRO A 40 19.32 37.26 32.09
CA PRO A 40 18.02 37.43 32.70
C PRO A 40 17.27 36.09 32.81
N VAL A 41 16.68 35.91 34.00
CA VAL A 41 15.42 35.23 34.36
C VAL A 41 14.84 34.19 33.39
N SER A 42 14.58 33.01 33.97
CA SER A 42 13.98 31.82 33.38
C SER A 42 12.75 32.09 32.49
N ALA A 43 12.92 31.85 31.20
CA ALA A 43 11.84 31.50 30.28
C ALA A 43 11.70 29.96 30.23
N PRO A 44 10.48 29.39 30.09
CA PRO A 44 10.30 27.95 29.94
C PRO A 44 11.01 27.44 28.68
N PRO A 45 11.51 26.19 28.68
CA PRO A 45 12.33 25.67 27.60
C PRO A 45 11.54 25.67 26.28
N PRO A 46 12.17 26.05 25.14
CA PRO A 46 11.54 25.87 23.84
C PRO A 46 11.30 24.37 23.60
N PRO A 47 10.17 23.98 22.97
CA PRO A 47 9.91 22.58 22.68
C PRO A 47 11.06 22.04 21.82
N GLU A 48 11.66 20.95 22.29
CA GLU A 48 12.71 20.24 21.56
C GLU A 48 12.23 19.97 20.13
N PRO A 49 13.08 20.20 19.10
CA PRO A 49 12.73 19.80 17.75
C PRO A 49 12.52 18.29 17.78
N VAL A 50 11.26 17.86 17.61
CA VAL A 50 10.91 16.45 17.44
C VAL A 50 11.62 15.99 16.18
N ILE A 51 12.79 15.39 16.35
CA ILE A 51 13.51 14.72 15.27
C ILE A 51 12.55 13.63 14.82
N ALA A 52 11.89 13.86 13.69
CA ALA A 52 11.00 12.89 13.09
C ALA A 52 11.85 11.66 12.77
N VAL A 53 11.73 10.63 13.62
CA VAL A 53 12.35 9.33 13.37
C VAL A 53 11.85 8.88 12.01
N ALA A 54 12.77 8.70 11.06
CA ALA A 54 12.43 8.24 9.73
C ALA A 54 11.58 6.97 9.86
N PRO A 55 10.34 6.96 9.34
CA PRO A 55 9.42 5.87 9.59
C PRO A 55 10.01 4.58 9.00
N LYS A 56 10.14 3.56 9.85
CA LYS A 56 10.57 2.23 9.42
C LYS A 56 9.62 1.74 8.34
N ILE A 57 10.14 1.58 7.13
CA ILE A 57 9.37 1.16 5.95
C ILE A 57 8.92 -0.28 6.20
N ASN A 58 7.61 -0.47 6.34
CA ASN A 58 6.98 -1.78 6.45
C ASN A 58 5.65 -1.77 5.66
N PRO A 59 5.04 -2.94 5.39
CA PRO A 59 3.78 -3.02 4.66
C PRO A 59 2.64 -2.17 5.24
N ALA A 60 2.59 -2.00 6.56
CA ALA A 60 1.56 -1.22 7.23
C ALA A 60 1.77 0.30 7.10
N THR A 61 3.01 0.77 6.96
CA THR A 61 3.34 2.19 6.77
C THR A 61 3.33 2.62 5.30
N PHE A 62 3.14 1.67 4.36
CA PHE A 62 3.23 1.91 2.93
C PHE A 62 2.22 2.95 2.37
N PRO A 63 0.90 2.90 2.68
CA PRO A 63 -0.05 3.88 2.15
C PRO A 63 0.32 5.33 2.53
N VAL A 64 0.98 5.49 3.67
CA VAL A 64 1.40 6.80 4.21
C VAL A 64 2.70 7.28 3.57
N ILE A 65 3.62 6.38 3.24
CA ILE A 65 4.90 6.75 2.61
C ILE A 65 4.71 7.06 1.13
N SER A 66 3.88 6.28 0.43
CA SER A 66 3.58 6.51 -0.99
C SER A 66 2.88 7.85 -1.24
N SER A 67 1.96 8.27 -0.38
CA SER A 67 1.30 9.58 -0.50
C SER A 67 2.29 10.75 -0.31
N ARG A 68 3.28 10.63 0.58
CA ARG A 68 4.32 11.65 0.79
C ARG A 68 5.23 11.82 -0.42
N ILE A 69 5.70 10.71 -0.98
CA ILE A 69 6.64 10.71 -2.12
C ILE A 69 5.94 11.16 -3.41
N LEU A 70 4.70 10.70 -3.65
CA LEU A 70 4.01 11.01 -4.91
C LEU A 70 3.46 12.44 -4.97
N LEU A 71 3.18 13.09 -3.85
CA LEU A 71 2.46 14.38 -3.83
C LEU A 71 3.35 15.62 -3.74
N LYS A 72 4.69 15.51 -3.60
CA LYS A 72 5.62 16.65 -3.50
C LYS A 72 5.07 17.83 -2.68
N ALA A 73 4.52 17.54 -1.50
CA ALA A 73 3.84 18.54 -0.70
C ALA A 73 4.79 19.09 0.36
N ASP A 74 5.11 20.39 0.27
CA ASP A 74 5.84 21.14 1.30
C ASP A 74 4.97 21.47 2.53
N VAL A 75 3.70 21.06 2.50
CA VAL A 75 2.75 21.25 3.59
C VAL A 75 2.92 20.08 4.58
N PRO A 76 3.19 20.34 5.87
CA PRO A 76 3.20 19.31 6.89
C PRO A 76 1.85 18.60 6.87
N PRO A 77 1.81 17.24 6.85
CA PRO A 77 0.55 16.54 6.81
C PRO A 77 -0.30 16.99 8.00
N ALA A 78 -1.53 17.41 7.71
CA ALA A 78 -2.56 17.56 8.74
C ALA A 78 -2.55 16.29 9.61
N ALA A 79 -2.84 16.44 10.91
CA ALA A 79 -2.85 15.33 11.87
C ALA A 79 -3.44 14.10 11.18
N VAL A 80 -2.59 13.07 10.99
CA VAL A 80 -2.92 11.89 10.23
C VAL A 80 -4.27 11.42 10.76
N PRO A 81 -5.32 11.30 9.92
CA PRO A 81 -6.58 10.75 10.39
C PRO A 81 -6.27 9.46 11.14
N ARG A 82 -7.04 9.09 12.16
CA ARG A 82 -6.87 7.77 12.79
C ARG A 82 -7.21 6.70 11.75
N ILE A 83 -6.23 6.39 10.93
CA ILE A 83 -6.30 5.43 9.85
C ILE A 83 -6.05 4.08 10.51
N ASN A 84 -7.02 3.19 10.45
CA ASN A 84 -6.84 1.84 10.91
C ASN A 84 -6.11 1.06 9.81
N PRO A 85 -4.93 0.46 10.06
CA PRO A 85 -4.19 -0.27 9.03
C PRO A 85 -5.02 -1.34 8.31
N SER A 86 -5.98 -1.96 9.03
CA SER A 86 -6.94 -2.92 8.48
C SER A 86 -7.85 -2.37 7.38
N ASP A 87 -8.05 -1.05 7.32
CA ASP A 87 -8.85 -0.43 6.25
C ASP A 87 -8.21 -0.62 4.87
N PHE A 88 -6.91 -0.96 4.81
CA PHE A 88 -6.19 -1.22 3.57
C PHE A 88 -5.91 -2.69 3.31
N ASP A 89 -6.32 -3.58 4.19
CA ASP A 89 -6.13 -5.00 4.00
C ASP A 89 -6.94 -5.47 2.79
N GLN A 90 -6.23 -5.96 1.78
CA GLN A 90 -6.82 -6.55 0.60
C GLN A 90 -6.54 -8.04 0.56
N TYR A 91 -7.55 -8.80 0.19
CA TYR A 91 -7.48 -10.25 0.10
C TYR A 91 -7.76 -10.72 -1.32
N LEU A 92 -6.92 -11.64 -1.79
CA LEU A 92 -7.26 -12.52 -2.90
C LEU A 92 -7.85 -13.81 -2.32
N CYS A 93 -9.11 -14.07 -2.60
CA CYS A 93 -9.86 -15.18 -2.03
C CYS A 93 -10.12 -16.27 -3.07
N PHE A 94 -10.21 -17.51 -2.60
CA PHE A 94 -10.53 -18.68 -3.40
C PHE A 94 -11.59 -19.50 -2.68
N LEU A 95 -12.71 -19.75 -3.35
CA LEU A 95 -13.66 -20.78 -2.95
C LEU A 95 -13.28 -22.09 -3.64
N CYS A 96 -13.02 -23.13 -2.86
CA CYS A 96 -12.64 -24.45 -3.34
C CYS A 96 -13.87 -25.37 -3.43
N LEU A 97 -14.08 -25.93 -4.62
CA LEU A 97 -15.21 -26.80 -4.93
C LEU A 97 -14.66 -28.12 -5.50
N ASP A 98 -15.17 -29.25 -5.05
CA ASP A 98 -14.94 -30.53 -5.69
C ASP A 98 -16.05 -30.80 -6.72
N LYS A 99 -15.66 -31.41 -7.84
CA LYS A 99 -16.56 -31.94 -8.86
C LYS A 99 -16.36 -33.46 -8.94
N PRO A 100 -17.03 -34.25 -8.06
CA PRO A 100 -16.71 -35.66 -7.87
C PRO A 100 -16.88 -36.49 -9.14
N ALA A 101 -17.93 -36.21 -9.91
CA ALA A 101 -18.28 -36.97 -11.12
C ALA A 101 -17.17 -36.95 -12.18
N THR A 102 -16.41 -35.86 -12.28
CA THR A 102 -15.31 -35.72 -13.24
C THR A 102 -13.93 -35.81 -12.60
N ARG A 103 -13.85 -36.09 -11.29
CA ARG A 103 -12.61 -36.03 -10.49
C ARG A 103 -11.82 -34.75 -10.74
N LYS A 104 -12.50 -33.60 -10.69
CA LYS A 104 -11.88 -32.28 -10.85
C LYS A 104 -12.08 -31.43 -9.62
N ARG A 105 -11.19 -30.46 -9.43
CA ARG A 105 -11.33 -29.39 -8.45
C ARG A 105 -11.53 -28.07 -9.18
N VAL A 106 -12.45 -27.27 -8.68
CA VAL A 106 -12.83 -25.98 -9.24
C VAL A 106 -12.57 -24.91 -8.21
N TYR A 107 -11.91 -23.84 -8.62
CA TYR A 107 -11.61 -22.70 -7.77
C TYR A 107 -12.29 -21.45 -8.32
N HIS A 108 -13.08 -20.77 -7.50
CA HIS A 108 -13.60 -19.44 -7.81
C HIS A 108 -12.77 -18.40 -7.08
N MET A 109 -12.02 -17.61 -7.84
CA MET A 109 -11.20 -16.51 -7.37
C MET A 109 -12.00 -15.21 -7.32
N TYR A 110 -11.91 -14.48 -6.20
CA TYR A 110 -12.56 -13.19 -6.00
C TYR A 110 -11.71 -12.27 -5.11
N LEU A 111 -11.99 -10.97 -5.14
CA LEU A 111 -11.30 -9.98 -4.32
C LEU A 111 -12.19 -9.56 -3.15
N SER A 112 -11.58 -9.28 -2.00
CA SER A 112 -12.27 -8.74 -0.83
C SER A 112 -11.35 -7.83 -0.01
N ASN A 113 -11.91 -7.19 1.01
CA ASN A 113 -11.21 -6.50 2.09
C ASN A 113 -11.67 -7.04 3.45
N GLU A 114 -11.14 -6.53 4.56
CA GLU A 114 -11.45 -7.00 5.93
C GLU A 114 -12.91 -6.79 6.32
N LYS A 115 -13.50 -5.65 5.94
CA LYS A 115 -14.87 -5.29 6.28
C LYS A 115 -15.91 -6.13 5.53
N ASP A 116 -15.59 -6.52 4.30
CA ASP A 116 -16.51 -7.20 3.40
C ASP A 116 -16.24 -8.72 3.27
N LEU A 117 -15.19 -9.26 3.90
CA LEU A 117 -14.74 -10.65 3.71
C LEU A 117 -15.82 -11.71 3.87
N GLU A 118 -16.60 -11.62 4.95
CA GLU A 118 -17.68 -12.57 5.21
C GLU A 118 -18.82 -12.40 4.19
N ARG A 119 -19.21 -11.17 3.92
CA ARG A 119 -20.27 -10.83 2.95
C ARG A 119 -19.94 -11.30 1.55
N ASP A 120 -18.73 -11.02 1.08
CA ASP A 120 -18.25 -11.41 -0.24
C ASP A 120 -18.08 -12.93 -0.35
N THR A 121 -17.58 -13.58 0.71
CA THR A 121 -17.53 -15.04 0.78
C THR A 121 -18.93 -15.64 0.63
N GLU A 122 -19.89 -15.18 1.42
CA GLU A 122 -21.25 -15.70 1.42
C GLU A 122 -21.93 -15.46 0.06
N ARG A 123 -21.71 -14.29 -0.55
CA ARG A 123 -22.19 -13.99 -1.91
C ARG A 123 -21.68 -15.01 -2.92
N VAL A 124 -20.38 -15.33 -2.87
CA VAL A 124 -19.77 -16.29 -3.80
C VAL A 124 -20.23 -17.72 -3.50
N ARG A 125 -20.35 -18.09 -2.23
CA ARG A 125 -20.85 -19.40 -1.79
C ARG A 125 -22.26 -19.67 -2.31
N LYS A 126 -23.17 -18.71 -2.17
CA LYS A 126 -24.57 -18.78 -2.64
C LYS A 126 -24.71 -19.05 -4.14
N MET A 127 -23.71 -18.71 -4.95
CA MET A 127 -23.72 -19.05 -6.39
C MET A 127 -23.66 -20.55 -6.67
N TYR A 128 -23.24 -21.34 -5.68
CA TYR A 128 -23.00 -22.78 -5.82
C TYR A 128 -23.90 -23.65 -4.94
N ASP A 129 -24.61 -23.10 -3.96
CA ASP A 129 -25.43 -23.89 -3.01
C ASP A 129 -26.47 -24.80 -3.69
N ASN A 130 -27.03 -24.38 -4.83
CA ASN A 130 -28.04 -25.17 -5.56
C ASN A 130 -27.44 -26.12 -6.62
N LYS A 131 -26.10 -26.16 -6.76
CA LYS A 131 -25.43 -26.97 -7.79
C LYS A 131 -25.07 -28.34 -7.25
N LYS A 132 -25.88 -29.34 -7.61
CA LYS A 132 -25.71 -30.74 -7.14
C LYS A 132 -24.42 -31.42 -7.63
N ASP A 133 -23.81 -30.90 -8.69
CA ASP A 133 -22.59 -31.42 -9.29
C ASP A 133 -21.31 -30.92 -8.59
N LEU A 134 -21.43 -29.94 -7.71
CA LEU A 134 -20.31 -29.31 -7.01
C LEU A 134 -20.49 -29.43 -5.49
N LYS A 135 -19.41 -29.75 -4.80
CA LYS A 135 -19.36 -29.77 -3.33
C LYS A 135 -18.42 -28.68 -2.86
N ILE A 136 -18.89 -27.78 -2.01
CA ILE A 136 -18.03 -26.79 -1.36
C ILE A 136 -17.16 -27.49 -0.33
N VAL A 137 -15.84 -27.34 -0.44
CA VAL A 137 -14.87 -28.08 0.40
C VAL A 137 -14.17 -27.15 1.36
N ASP A 138 -13.64 -26.04 0.84
CA ASP A 138 -12.77 -25.16 1.62
C ASP A 138 -12.80 -23.73 1.07
N ARG A 139 -12.22 -22.82 1.83
CA ARG A 139 -12.00 -21.43 1.46
C ARG A 139 -10.60 -21.03 1.90
N THR A 140 -9.83 -20.47 0.98
CA THR A 140 -8.54 -19.87 1.28
C THR A 140 -8.53 -18.40 0.88
N PHE A 141 -7.74 -17.61 1.59
CA PHE A 141 -7.52 -16.22 1.25
C PHE A 141 -6.06 -15.85 1.50
N MET A 142 -5.55 -14.94 0.68
CA MET A 142 -4.18 -14.46 0.74
C MET A 142 -4.18 -12.96 0.95
N VAL A 143 -3.60 -12.52 2.07
CA VAL A 143 -3.40 -11.10 2.37
C VAL A 143 -2.36 -10.53 1.40
N THR A 144 -2.62 -9.38 0.81
CA THR A 144 -1.70 -8.75 -0.14
C THR A 144 -1.89 -7.25 -0.17
N LEU A 145 -0.82 -6.52 -0.54
CA LEU A 145 -0.87 -5.06 -0.70
C LEU A 145 -1.82 -4.62 -1.82
N CYS A 146 -1.96 -5.44 -2.86
CA CYS A 146 -2.87 -5.19 -3.96
C CYS A 146 -3.45 -6.50 -4.48
N ALA A 147 -4.71 -6.79 -4.10
CA ALA A 147 -5.38 -8.03 -4.49
C ALA A 147 -5.59 -8.12 -6.00
N ARG A 148 -5.82 -6.99 -6.67
CA ARG A 148 -5.94 -6.92 -8.13
C ARG A 148 -4.64 -7.29 -8.85
N SER A 149 -3.49 -6.81 -8.38
CA SER A 149 -2.19 -7.14 -8.97
C SER A 149 -1.91 -8.63 -8.84
N LEU A 150 -2.12 -9.19 -7.64
CA LEU A 150 -1.94 -10.62 -7.40
C LEU A 150 -2.89 -11.46 -8.26
N CYS A 151 -4.17 -11.08 -8.35
CA CYS A 151 -5.17 -11.72 -9.21
C CYS A 151 -4.71 -11.82 -10.67
N HIS A 152 -4.29 -10.70 -11.27
CA HIS A 152 -3.78 -10.71 -12.64
C HIS A 152 -2.51 -11.57 -12.79
N ARG A 153 -1.63 -11.56 -11.78
CA ARG A 153 -0.43 -12.39 -11.79
C ARG A 153 -0.77 -13.87 -11.74
N VAL A 154 -1.74 -14.27 -10.91
CA VAL A 154 -2.26 -15.63 -10.84
C VAL A 154 -2.84 -16.07 -12.18
N GLN A 155 -3.70 -15.25 -12.80
CA GLN A 155 -4.27 -15.50 -14.13
C GLN A 155 -3.19 -15.68 -15.21
N LYS A 156 -2.07 -14.96 -15.10
CA LYS A 156 -0.97 -15.03 -16.07
C LYS A 156 -0.03 -16.21 -15.83
N LYS A 157 0.15 -16.63 -14.58
CA LYS A 157 1.19 -17.60 -14.18
C LYS A 157 0.66 -19.02 -14.00
N LEU A 158 -0.62 -19.19 -13.62
CA LEU A 158 -1.28 -20.50 -13.63
C LEU A 158 -1.73 -20.81 -15.06
N THR A 159 -0.85 -21.44 -15.82
CA THR A 159 -1.06 -21.77 -17.25
C THR A 159 -1.44 -23.22 -17.47
N ASP A 160 -1.20 -24.05 -16.47
CA ASP A 160 -1.50 -25.48 -16.36
C ASP A 160 -2.93 -25.78 -15.90
N VAL A 161 -3.81 -24.75 -15.86
CA VAL A 161 -5.19 -24.89 -15.37
C VAL A 161 -6.19 -24.45 -16.44
N ALA A 162 -7.41 -25.02 -16.38
CA ALA A 162 -8.46 -24.70 -17.34
C ALA A 162 -9.29 -23.51 -16.85
N TRP A 163 -9.00 -22.32 -17.35
CA TRP A 163 -9.73 -21.09 -17.01
C TRP A 163 -11.07 -20.98 -17.73
N ASN A 164 -12.05 -20.38 -17.07
CA ASN A 164 -13.26 -19.88 -17.72
C ASN A 164 -12.98 -18.60 -18.52
N LYS A 165 -13.95 -18.16 -19.33
CA LYS A 165 -13.82 -16.97 -20.19
C LYS A 165 -13.50 -15.70 -19.41
N GLN A 166 -14.08 -15.55 -18.22
CA GLN A 166 -13.92 -14.39 -17.34
C GLN A 166 -12.62 -14.44 -16.51
N LYS A 167 -11.84 -15.52 -16.58
CA LYS A 167 -10.60 -15.75 -15.83
C LYS A 167 -10.74 -15.60 -14.31
N ASN A 168 -11.91 -15.87 -13.77
CA ASN A 168 -12.17 -15.88 -12.33
C ASN A 168 -12.45 -17.29 -11.80
N ILE A 169 -12.69 -18.27 -12.67
CA ILE A 169 -12.89 -19.66 -12.29
C ILE A 169 -11.89 -20.51 -13.07
N PHE A 170 -11.27 -21.47 -12.41
CA PHE A 170 -10.43 -22.46 -13.08
C PHE A 170 -10.61 -23.86 -12.52
N GLU A 171 -10.37 -24.86 -13.37
CA GLU A 171 -10.39 -26.27 -13.00
C GLU A 171 -8.98 -26.87 -13.00
N THR A 172 -8.73 -27.79 -12.07
CA THR A 172 -7.54 -28.64 -12.01
C THR A 172 -7.96 -30.10 -11.84
N ASP A 173 -7.08 -31.03 -12.19
CA ASP A 173 -7.30 -32.44 -11.87
C ASP A 173 -7.28 -32.65 -10.35
N TRP A 174 -8.12 -33.56 -9.86
CA TRP A 174 -8.13 -33.98 -8.46
C TRP A 174 -7.16 -35.15 -8.26
N ILE A 175 -5.95 -34.82 -7.83
CA ILE A 175 -4.83 -35.75 -7.62
C ILE A 175 -4.87 -36.29 -6.18
N GLY A 176 -5.32 -35.49 -5.21
CA GLY A 176 -5.55 -35.93 -3.84
C GLY A 176 -6.10 -34.85 -2.89
N GLU A 177 -6.26 -35.18 -1.61
CA GLU A 177 -6.74 -34.22 -0.61
C GLU A 177 -5.80 -33.01 -0.44
N ARG A 178 -4.49 -33.20 -0.71
CA ARG A 178 -3.46 -32.16 -0.57
C ARG A 178 -3.47 -31.09 -1.66
N ASP A 179 -4.32 -31.17 -2.67
CA ASP A 179 -4.27 -30.20 -3.79
C ASP A 179 -4.61 -28.76 -3.38
N VAL A 180 -5.38 -28.56 -2.30
CA VAL A 180 -5.62 -27.21 -1.73
C VAL A 180 -4.31 -26.59 -1.22
N TRP A 181 -3.46 -27.39 -0.59
CA TRP A 181 -2.15 -26.94 -0.10
C TRP A 181 -1.22 -26.62 -1.27
N ASN A 182 -1.22 -27.44 -2.33
CA ASN A 182 -0.41 -27.21 -3.52
C ASN A 182 -0.76 -25.87 -4.20
N LEU A 183 -2.06 -25.56 -4.36
CA LEU A 183 -2.47 -24.26 -4.89
C LEU A 183 -2.02 -23.14 -3.95
N SER A 184 -2.28 -23.26 -2.64
CA SER A 184 -1.96 -22.23 -1.66
C SER A 184 -0.47 -21.89 -1.64
N GLU A 185 0.40 -22.89 -1.74
CA GLU A 185 1.86 -22.71 -1.85
C GLU A 185 2.25 -21.94 -3.12
N ARG A 186 1.65 -22.27 -4.27
CA ARG A 186 1.89 -21.55 -5.53
C ARG A 186 1.44 -20.10 -5.45
N ILE A 187 0.27 -19.83 -4.87
CA ILE A 187 -0.23 -18.46 -4.68
C ILE A 187 0.68 -17.70 -3.71
N TYR A 188 1.11 -18.31 -2.62
CA TYR A 188 2.02 -17.72 -1.65
C TYR A 188 3.34 -17.29 -2.30
N LYS A 189 3.92 -18.16 -3.14
CA LYS A 189 5.13 -17.83 -3.91
C LYS A 189 4.91 -16.62 -4.82
N LEU A 190 3.80 -16.55 -5.53
CA LEU A 190 3.47 -15.41 -6.40
C LEU A 190 3.29 -14.11 -5.61
N GLN A 191 2.68 -14.19 -4.43
CA GLN A 191 2.49 -13.06 -3.52
C GLN A 191 3.84 -12.56 -3.00
N TYR A 192 4.73 -13.46 -2.58
CA TYR A 192 6.08 -13.11 -2.15
C TYR A 192 6.88 -12.42 -3.27
N GLU A 193 6.80 -12.93 -4.51
CA GLU A 193 7.47 -12.32 -5.66
C GLU A 193 6.89 -10.93 -6.02
N GLU A 194 5.62 -10.63 -5.74
CA GLU A 194 5.05 -9.27 -5.88
C GLU A 194 5.60 -8.35 -4.78
N LEU A 195 5.59 -8.81 -3.54
CA LEU A 195 6.14 -8.07 -2.40
C LEU A 195 7.62 -7.73 -2.61
N ALA A 196 8.43 -8.68 -3.10
CA ALA A 196 9.84 -8.46 -3.37
C ALA A 196 10.09 -7.37 -4.42
N LYS A 197 9.35 -7.40 -5.55
CA LYS A 197 9.44 -6.36 -6.59
C LYS A 197 9.13 -4.98 -6.03
N PHE A 198 8.07 -4.92 -5.24
CA PHE A 198 7.61 -3.71 -4.62
C PHE A 198 8.63 -3.14 -3.63
N PHE A 199 9.19 -3.97 -2.75
CA PHE A 199 10.24 -3.54 -1.83
C PHE A 199 11.48 -3.05 -2.59
N ASN A 200 11.87 -3.70 -3.68
CA ASN A 200 12.97 -3.24 -4.51
C ASN A 200 12.68 -1.89 -5.17
N TYR A 201 11.44 -1.65 -5.61
CA TYR A 201 11.01 -0.35 -6.12
C TYR A 201 11.08 0.74 -5.04
N ILE A 202 10.64 0.45 -3.81
CA ILE A 202 10.75 1.41 -2.70
C ILE A 202 12.21 1.71 -2.37
N LYS A 203 13.08 0.69 -2.34
CA LYS A 203 14.53 0.89 -2.13
C LYS A 203 15.12 1.78 -3.22
N PHE A 204 14.72 1.59 -4.48
CA PHE A 204 15.15 2.42 -5.59
C PHE A 204 14.70 3.88 -5.43
N LEU A 205 13.43 4.13 -5.08
CA LEU A 205 12.93 5.49 -4.84
C LEU A 205 13.65 6.18 -3.68
N SER A 206 13.87 5.45 -2.58
CA SER A 206 14.60 5.97 -1.41
C SER A 206 16.04 6.34 -1.75
N ALA A 207 16.73 5.52 -2.56
CA ALA A 207 18.09 5.78 -2.98
C ALA A 207 18.22 6.94 -4.00
N THR A 208 17.14 7.27 -4.71
CA THR A 208 17.14 8.28 -5.78
C THR A 208 16.54 9.62 -5.37
N ASN A 209 16.14 9.81 -4.11
CA ASN A 209 15.53 11.06 -3.58
C ASN A 209 14.45 11.64 -4.53
N SER A 210 13.63 10.78 -5.14
CA SER A 210 12.53 11.21 -6.03
C SER A 210 11.37 11.83 -5.27
#